data_AF-A0A7S3UR56-F1
#
_entry.id   AF-A0A7S3UR56-F1
#
_cell.length_a   1.000
_cell.length_b   1.000
_cell.length_c   1.000
_cell.angle_alpha   90.00
_cell.angle_beta   90.00
_cell.angle_gamma   90.00
#
_symmetry.space_group_name_H-M   'P 1'
#
loop_
_entity.id
_entity.type
_entity.pdbx_description
1 polymer ?
#
loop_
_entity_poly.entity_id
_entity_poly.type
_entity_poly.pdbx_seq_one_letter_code
_entity_poly.pdbx_strand_id
1 'polypeptide(L)'
;AKLHGERVAVKIAQNSERESVCQLLSEQKILVEVFHLNCMNILGAGNTSEDEPRPFIVLEYFAGGDLKTYLSKEMRGRKKKFWPKKKEQLTGSVFLQRLGLCIQLA
;
A
#
# COMPACT_ATOMS: atom_id res chain seq x y z
N ALA A 1 -4.43 -8.66 -7.90
CA ALA A 1 -4.59 -10.12 -7.75
C ALA A 1 -5.76 -10.40 -6.79
N LYS A 2 -6.14 -11.67 -6.58
CA LYS A 2 -7.11 -12.05 -5.54
C LYS A 2 -6.52 -13.11 -4.61
N LEU A 3 -6.78 -12.99 -3.31
CA LEU A 3 -6.44 -13.97 -2.29
C LEU A 3 -7.73 -14.29 -1.52
N HIS A 4 -8.14 -15.55 -1.46
CA HIS A 4 -9.43 -15.97 -0.87
C HIS A 4 -10.66 -15.19 -1.39
N GLY A 5 -10.64 -14.78 -2.67
CA GLY A 5 -11.73 -14.00 -3.29
C GLY A 5 -11.65 -12.49 -3.07
N GLU A 6 -10.85 -12.02 -2.11
CA GLU A 6 -10.59 -10.61 -1.79
C GLU A 6 -9.53 -10.02 -2.73
N ARG A 7 -9.64 -8.73 -3.07
CA ARG A 7 -8.61 -8.04 -3.88
C ARG A 7 -7.37 -7.79 -3.05
N VAL A 8 -6.20 -8.06 -3.64
CA VAL A 8 -4.90 -7.80 -3.01
C VAL A 8 -3.95 -7.06 -3.97
N ALA A 9 -3.06 -6.27 -3.38
CA ALA A 9 -1.92 -5.68 -4.04
C ALA A 9 -0.74 -6.66 -3.94
N VAL A 10 0.04 -6.78 -5.00
CA VAL A 10 1.25 -7.63 -5.03
C VAL A 10 2.40 -6.75 -5.49
N LYS A 11 3.43 -6.62 -4.64
CA LYS A 11 4.68 -5.95 -5.00
C LYS A 11 5.73 -7.02 -5.24
N ILE A 12 6.27 -7.04 -6.45
CA ILE A 12 7.29 -7.98 -6.90
C ILE A 12 8.60 -7.21 -7.01
N ALA A 13 9.73 -7.86 -6.70
CA ALA A 13 11.04 -7.28 -6.98
C ALA A 13 11.15 -6.96 -8.48
N GLN A 14 11.70 -5.79 -8.80
CA GLN A 14 11.69 -5.29 -10.18
C GLN A 14 12.45 -6.25 -11.10
N ASN A 15 13.59 -6.75 -10.61
CA ASN A 15 14.46 -7.71 -11.27
C ASN A 15 15.03 -8.69 -10.22
N SER A 16 15.90 -9.59 -10.67
CA SER A 16 16.64 -10.53 -9.82
C SER A 16 17.94 -9.93 -9.25
N GLU A 17 18.19 -8.63 -9.46
CA GLU A 17 19.38 -7.98 -8.91
C GLU A 17 19.29 -7.91 -7.39
N ARG A 18 20.44 -8.14 -6.76
CA ARG A 18 20.56 -8.19 -5.30
C ARG A 18 19.99 -6.94 -4.63
N GLU A 19 20.18 -5.76 -5.22
CA GLU A 19 19.67 -4.50 -4.67
C GLU A 19 18.14 -4.48 -4.63
N SER A 20 17.46 -4.79 -5.74
CA SER A 20 16.00 -4.81 -5.80
C SER A 20 15.40 -5.82 -4.84
N VAL A 21 16.02 -7.01 -4.74
CA VAL A 21 15.65 -8.05 -3.78
C VAL A 21 15.84 -7.57 -2.34
N CYS A 22 17.00 -6.99 -2.01
CA CYS A 22 17.29 -6.49 -0.67
C CYS A 22 16.34 -5.35 -0.25
N GLN A 23 15.98 -4.46 -1.17
CA GLN A 23 15.00 -3.40 -0.90
C GLN A 23 13.64 -3.99 -0.52
N LEU A 24 13.13 -4.95 -1.30
CA LEU A 24 11.84 -5.57 -1.02
C LEU A 24 11.85 -6.36 0.30
N LEU A 25 12.92 -7.10 0.58
CA LEU A 25 13.05 -7.84 1.84
C LEU A 25 13.17 -6.92 3.06
N SER A 26 13.82 -5.77 2.90
CA SER A 26 13.92 -4.77 3.97
C SER A 26 12.56 -4.15 4.27
N GLU A 27 11.78 -3.81 3.24
CA GLU A 27 10.40 -3.35 3.40
C GLU A 27 9.52 -4.41 4.07
N GLN A 28 9.62 -5.67 3.61
CA GLN A 28 8.89 -6.79 4.19
C GLN A 28 9.17 -6.90 5.70
N LYS A 29 10.44 -6.82 6.10
CA LYS A 29 10.84 -6.92 7.51
C LYS A 29 10.16 -5.85 8.36
N ILE A 30 10.16 -4.60 7.89
CA ILE A 30 9.50 -3.48 8.59
C ILE A 30 7.98 -3.72 8.68
N LEU A 31 7.36 -4.15 7.58
CA LEU A 31 5.92 -4.38 7.52
C LEU A 31 5.44 -5.54 8.41
N VAL A 32 6.29 -6.54 8.64
CA VAL A 32 5.98 -7.64 9.59
C VAL A 32 6.08 -7.17 11.04
N GLU A 33 6.99 -6.24 11.35
CA GLU A 33 7.18 -5.71 12.70
C GLU A 33 6.12 -4.67 13.09
N VAL A 34 5.51 -3.97 12.12
CA VAL A 34 4.57 -2.87 12.37
C VAL A 34 3.12 -3.32 12.14
N PHE A 35 2.41 -3.63 13.23
CA PHE A 35 0.98 -3.92 13.19
C PHE A 35 0.16 -2.77 13.80
N HIS A 36 -0.37 -1.90 12.94
CA HIS A 36 -1.18 -0.76 13.37
C HIS A 36 -2.27 -0.41 12.33
N LEU A 37 -3.41 0.12 12.81
CA LEU A 37 -4.58 0.44 11.98
C LEU A 37 -4.24 1.39 10.80
N ASN A 38 -3.28 2.28 11.00
CA ASN A 38 -2.85 3.28 10.00
C ASN A 38 -1.66 2.85 9.15
N CYS A 39 -1.13 1.64 9.39
CA CYS A 39 -0.04 1.06 8.62
C CYS A 39 -0.60 -0.01 7.68
N MET A 40 0.05 -0.17 6.53
CA MET A 40 -0.33 -1.19 5.56
C MET A 40 -0.01 -2.57 6.12
N ASN A 41 -0.98 -3.49 6.09
CA ASN A 41 -0.73 -4.84 6.60
C ASN A 41 -0.16 -5.74 5.51
N ILE A 42 0.83 -6.54 5.87
CA ILE A 42 1.33 -7.62 5.04
C ILE A 42 0.43 -8.86 5.20
N LEU A 43 -0.02 -9.40 4.08
CA LEU A 43 -0.89 -10.58 4.03
C LEU A 43 -0.09 -11.86 3.76
N GLY A 44 1.08 -11.73 3.13
CA GLY A 44 1.96 -12.85 2.84
C GLY A 44 3.17 -12.44 1.99
N ALA A 45 4.03 -13.41 1.72
CA ALA A 45 5.19 -13.27 0.85
C ALA A 45 5.48 -14.60 0.13
N GLY A 46 6.22 -14.56 -0.96
CA GLY A 46 6.59 -15.75 -1.74
C GLY A 46 7.52 -15.43 -2.90
N ASN A 47 7.72 -16.41 -3.78
CA ASN A 47 8.54 -16.28 -4.99
C ASN A 47 7.71 -16.60 -6.24
N THR A 48 7.97 -15.92 -7.35
CA THR A 48 7.14 -16.00 -8.57
C THR A 48 7.11 -17.39 -9.22
N SER A 49 8.27 -17.97 -9.48
CA SER A 49 8.45 -19.24 -10.21
C SER A 49 9.75 -19.90 -9.78
N GLU A 50 9.87 -21.21 -9.99
CA GLU A 50 11.09 -21.97 -9.63
C GLU A 50 12.28 -21.64 -10.55
N ASP A 51 12.04 -21.42 -11.84
CA ASP A 51 13.10 -21.19 -12.83
C ASP A 51 13.76 -19.80 -12.69
N GLU A 52 12.95 -18.77 -12.42
CA GLU A 52 13.40 -17.40 -12.16
C GLU A 52 12.71 -16.85 -10.90
N PRO A 53 13.20 -17.22 -9.70
CA PRO A 53 12.57 -16.83 -8.46
C PRO A 53 12.77 -15.34 -8.19
N ARG A 54 11.69 -14.57 -8.30
CA ARG A 54 11.63 -13.20 -7.80
C ARG A 54 10.76 -13.12 -6.56
N PRO A 55 11.26 -12.53 -5.46
CA PRO A 55 10.46 -12.37 -4.27
C PRO A 55 9.32 -11.38 -4.53
N PHE A 56 8.19 -11.64 -3.89
CA PHE A 56 7.05 -10.76 -3.84
C PHE A 56 6.44 -10.74 -2.45
N ILE A 57 5.77 -9.63 -2.15
CA ILE A 57 4.92 -9.47 -0.97
C ILE A 57 3.49 -9.20 -1.38
N VAL A 58 2.55 -9.76 -0.63
CA VAL A 58 1.11 -9.58 -0.78
C VAL A 58 0.65 -8.60 0.29
N LEU A 59 0.00 -7.53 -0.16
CA LEU A 59 -0.45 -6.42 0.66
C LEU A 59 -1.95 -6.23 0.48
N GLU A 60 -2.57 -5.57 1.46
CA GLU A 60 -3.97 -5.15 1.32
C GLU A 60 -4.16 -4.22 0.13
N TYR A 61 -5.27 -4.41 -0.58
CA TYR A 61 -5.61 -3.55 -1.71
C TYR A 61 -6.39 -2.31 -1.27
N PHE A 62 -5.90 -1.13 -1.66
CA PHE A 62 -6.55 0.15 -1.40
C PHE A 62 -7.21 0.72 -2.66
N ALA A 63 -8.55 0.72 -2.69
CA ALA A 63 -9.31 1.09 -3.89
C ALA A 63 -9.22 2.58 -4.27
N GLY A 64 -9.04 3.50 -3.31
CA GLY A 64 -8.91 4.93 -3.61
C GLY A 64 -7.49 5.37 -4.00
N GLY A 65 -6.56 4.43 -4.14
CA GLY A 65 -5.20 4.69 -4.64
C GLY A 65 -4.34 5.48 -3.67
N ASP A 66 -3.30 6.13 -4.21
CA ASP A 66 -2.31 6.87 -3.43
C ASP A 66 -2.68 8.36 -3.26
N LEU A 67 -2.17 8.94 -2.17
CA LEU A 67 -2.43 10.33 -1.81
C LEU A 67 -1.90 11.33 -2.86
N LYS A 68 -0.76 11.03 -3.50
CA LYS A 68 -0.17 11.92 -4.52
C LYS A 68 -1.09 12.04 -5.73
N THR A 69 -1.66 10.93 -6.18
CA THR A 69 -2.64 10.89 -7.27
C THR A 69 -3.91 11.65 -6.87
N TYR A 70 -4.38 11.47 -5.64
CA TYR A 70 -5.54 12.21 -5.11
C TYR A 70 -5.30 13.73 -5.13
N LEU A 71 -4.20 14.18 -4.53
CA LEU A 71 -3.83 15.61 -4.47
C LEU A 71 -3.61 16.20 -5.86
N SER A 72 -2.96 15.46 -6.76
CA SER A 72 -2.73 15.90 -8.14
C SER A 72 -4.03 16.08 -8.92
N LYS A 73 -5.04 15.24 -8.69
CA LYS A 73 -6.38 15.38 -9.31
C LYS A 73 -7.13 16.58 -8.74
N GLU A 74 -7.10 16.78 -7.43
CA GLU A 74 -7.71 17.95 -6.77
C GLU A 74 -7.06 19.27 -7.22
N MET A 75 -5.75 19.28 -7.49
CA MET A 75 -5.07 20.47 -8.02
C MET A 75 -5.43 20.78 -9.49
N ARG A 76 -5.79 19.76 -10.28
CA ARG A 76 -6.18 19.92 -11.70
C ARG A 76 -7.67 20.23 -11.89
N GLY A 77 -8.53 19.84 -10.95
CA GLY A 77 -9.96 20.11 -10.98
C GLY A 77 -10.34 21.29 -10.07
N ARG A 78 -10.74 22.42 -10.65
CA ARG A 78 -11.37 23.53 -9.91
C ARG A 78 -12.59 23.02 -9.12
N LYS A 79 -12.40 22.75 -7.83
CA LYS A 79 -13.29 22.99 -6.68
C LYS A 79 -12.65 22.26 -5.51
N LYS A 80 -12.06 23.01 -4.55
CA LYS A 80 -11.66 22.46 -3.25
C LYS A 80 -12.90 21.77 -2.67
N LYS A 81 -12.99 20.44 -2.73
CA LYS A 81 -14.00 19.74 -1.93
C LYS A 81 -13.58 19.96 -0.48
N PHE A 82 -14.30 20.88 0.15
CA PHE A 82 -14.17 21.23 1.55
C PHE A 82 -13.97 19.95 2.37
N TRP A 83 -12.86 19.86 3.10
CA TRP A 83 -12.67 18.86 4.15
C TRP A 83 -13.96 18.81 4.96
N PRO A 84 -14.69 17.67 5.03
CA PRO A 84 -15.94 17.64 5.76
C PRO A 84 -15.63 17.91 7.23
N LYS A 85 -15.96 19.11 7.72
CA LYS A 85 -15.99 19.45 9.14
C LYS A 85 -17.16 18.74 9.82
N LYS A 86 -17.20 17.41 9.80
CA LYS A 86 -18.07 16.60 10.67
C LYS A 86 -17.33 15.30 10.97
N LYS A 87 -16.96 15.13 12.24
CA LYS A 87 -16.24 13.98 12.79
C LYS A 87 -17.02 12.64 12.71
N GLU A 88 -18.21 12.61 12.12
CA GLU A 88 -19.17 11.49 12.26
C GLU A 88 -19.61 10.82 10.95
N GLN A 89 -19.09 11.24 9.78
CA GLN A 89 -19.35 10.54 8.50
C GLN A 89 -18.12 9.80 7.94
N LEU A 90 -17.07 9.71 8.76
CA LEU A 90 -15.93 8.84 8.55
C LEU A 90 -16.16 7.50 9.26
N THR A 91 -17.37 6.94 9.23
CA THR A 91 -17.61 5.55 9.70
C THR A 91 -17.53 4.53 8.55
N GLY A 92 -17.26 5.00 7.33
CA GLY A 92 -16.54 4.24 6.31
C GLY A 92 -15.01 4.41 6.39
N SER A 93 -14.48 4.87 7.54
CA SER A 93 -13.06 5.14 7.78
C SER A 93 -12.25 3.87 8.03
N VAL A 94 -11.97 3.15 6.96
CA VAL A 94 -10.70 2.43 6.86
C VAL A 94 -9.76 3.16 5.90
N PHE A 95 -10.31 4.05 5.06
CA PHE A 95 -9.60 4.61 3.90
C PHE A 95 -8.73 5.84 4.21
N LEU A 96 -9.12 6.69 5.17
CA LEU A 96 -8.36 7.92 5.50
C LEU A 96 -7.46 7.78 6.73
N GLN A 97 -7.64 6.72 7.52
CA GLN A 97 -6.72 6.36 8.61
C GLN A 97 -5.40 5.79 8.08
N ARG A 98 -5.43 5.13 6.91
CA ARG A 98 -4.31 4.33 6.37
C ARG A 98 -3.31 5.09 5.50
N LEU A 99 -3.52 6.39 5.27
CA LEU A 99 -2.68 7.23 4.39
C LEU A 99 -1.72 8.16 5.16
N GLY A 100 -1.74 8.16 6.49
CA GLY A 100 -1.12 9.20 7.29
C GLY A 100 0.38 9.09 7.59
N LEU A 101 1.04 7.93 7.43
CA LEU A 101 2.41 7.75 7.95
C LEU A 101 3.42 7.07 7.02
N CYS A 102 3.01 6.32 5.98
CA CYS A 102 3.98 5.53 5.21
C CYS A 102 4.81 6.32 4.17
N ILE A 103 4.60 7.63 3.98
CA ILE A 103 5.32 8.42 2.95
C ILE A 103 6.51 9.21 3.54
N GLN A 104 6.73 9.25 4.86
CA GLN A 104 7.86 10.00 5.43
C GLN A 104 9.19 9.25 5.47
N LEU A 105 9.29 8.03 4.91
CA LEU A 105 10.53 7.23 4.94
C LEU A 105 10.94 6.66 3.57
N ALA A 106 10.55 7.33 2.46
CA ALA A 106 11.10 7.05 1.13
C ALA A 106 12.04 8.18 0.69
#